data_AF-A0A2M7RN31-F1
#
_entry.id   AF-A0A2M7RN31-F1
#
_cell.length_a   1.000
_cell.length_b   1.000
_cell.length_c   1.000
_cell.angle_alpha   90.00
_cell.angle_beta   90.00
_cell.angle_gamma   90.00
#
_symmetry.space_group_name_H-M   'P 1'
#
loop_
_entity.id
_entity.type
_entity.pdbx_description
1 polymer ?
#
loop_
_entity_poly.entity_id
_entity_poly.type
_entity_poly.pdbx_seq_one_letter_code
_entity_poly.pdbx_strand_id
1 'polypeptide(L)'
;MAPSFLDLHAEATSEKVAMSHFLDGKISALVGTHTHVQTADERVSSLGTAYISDVGMCGIKNSVIGLDTEVALNRFLNKEENLGFKIAEGDEARVNAVLIEVDESDAKSKKIIRLQESVLFS
;
A
#
# COMPACT_ATOMS: atom_id res chain seq x y z
N MET A 1 -4.74 -14.04 -22.71
CA MET A 1 -3.64 -13.89 -21.73
C MET A 1 -4.23 -14.19 -20.37
N ALA A 2 -3.52 -14.82 -19.43
CA ALA A 2 -4.07 -15.03 -18.09
C ALA A 2 -3.89 -13.74 -17.25
N PRO A 3 -4.82 -13.42 -16.33
CA PRO A 3 -4.62 -12.35 -15.36
C PRO A 3 -3.31 -12.48 -14.59
N SER A 4 -2.60 -11.37 -14.40
CA SER A 4 -1.34 -11.33 -13.66
C SER A 4 -1.25 -10.11 -12.75
N PHE A 5 -0.67 -10.31 -11.57
CA PHE A 5 -0.64 -9.35 -10.48
C PHE A 5 0.79 -9.21 -9.94
N LEU A 6 1.24 -7.97 -9.73
CA LEU A 6 2.53 -7.65 -9.13
C LEU A 6 2.34 -6.80 -7.87
N ASP A 7 2.83 -7.31 -6.74
CA ASP A 7 3.12 -6.50 -5.55
C ASP A 7 4.56 -5.99 -5.64
N LEU A 8 4.72 -4.67 -5.75
CA LEU A 8 6.02 -4.00 -5.77
C LEU A 8 6.33 -3.40 -4.39
N HIS A 9 7.07 -4.15 -3.59
CA HIS A 9 7.54 -3.71 -2.28
C HIS A 9 8.76 -2.80 -2.41
N ALA A 10 8.55 -1.49 -2.39
CA ALA A 10 9.59 -0.49 -2.64
C ALA A 10 9.32 0.81 -1.88
N GLU A 11 10.36 1.60 -1.63
CA GLU A 11 10.24 2.90 -0.94
C GLU A 11 10.01 4.06 -1.93
N ALA A 12 10.83 4.13 -2.98
CA ALA A 12 10.83 5.28 -3.88
C ALA A 12 9.60 5.30 -4.79
N THR A 13 8.78 6.36 -4.66
CA THR A 13 7.62 6.57 -5.54
C THR A 13 8.01 6.64 -7.02
N SER A 14 9.18 7.19 -7.35
CA SER A 14 9.70 7.22 -8.72
C SER A 14 9.94 5.83 -9.30
N GLU A 15 10.44 4.89 -8.49
CA GLU A 15 10.64 3.50 -8.92
C GLU A 15 9.30 2.81 -9.19
N LYS A 16 8.32 3.02 -8.30
CA LYS A 16 6.98 2.46 -8.45
C LYS A 16 6.26 3.00 -9.69
N VAL A 17 6.33 4.31 -9.93
CA VAL A 17 5.70 4.93 -11.10
C VAL A 17 6.42 4.52 -12.39
N ALA A 18 7.75 4.47 -12.41
CA ALA A 18 8.51 3.99 -13.55
C ALA A 18 8.17 2.54 -13.92
N MET A 19 8.03 1.66 -12.91
CA MET A 19 7.62 0.28 -13.13
C MET A 19 6.20 0.19 -13.72
N SER A 20 5.29 1.07 -13.28
CA SER A 20 3.94 1.13 -13.86
C SER A 20 3.95 1.44 -15.35
N HIS A 21 4.81 2.36 -15.80
CA HIS A 21 4.98 2.67 -17.22
C HIS A 21 5.65 1.52 -17.98
N PHE A 22 6.63 0.84 -17.37
CA PHE A 22 7.35 -0.26 -18.00
C PHE A 22 6.45 -1.49 -18.23
N LEU A 23 5.55 -1.78 -17.30
CA LEU A 23 4.67 -2.95 -17.35
C LEU A 23 3.26 -2.66 -17.88
N ASP A 24 2.97 -1.42 -18.26
CA ASP A 24 1.65 -1.03 -18.75
C ASP A 24 1.21 -1.89 -19.96
N GLY A 25 0.01 -2.45 -19.87
CA GLY A 25 -0.56 -3.36 -20.87
C GLY A 25 0.06 -4.77 -20.90
N LYS A 26 1.09 -5.04 -20.09
CA LYS A 26 1.75 -6.37 -20.00
C LYS A 26 1.22 -7.21 -18.83
N ILE A 27 0.63 -6.55 -17.83
CA ILE A 27 0.06 -7.19 -16.62
C ILE A 27 -1.31 -6.59 -16.30
N SER A 28 -2.12 -7.33 -15.54
CA SER A 28 -3.44 -6.86 -15.13
C SER A 28 -3.35 -5.79 -14.05
N ALA A 29 -2.45 -5.96 -13.07
CA ALA A 29 -2.34 -5.03 -11.95
C ALA A 29 -0.92 -4.97 -11.36
N LEU A 30 -0.51 -3.75 -10.98
CA LEU A 30 0.67 -3.48 -10.16
C LEU A 30 0.25 -2.66 -8.94
N VAL A 31 0.42 -3.19 -7.75
CA VAL A 31 0.20 -2.44 -6.51
C VAL A 31 1.52 -2.25 -5.79
N GLY A 32 1.79 -1.05 -5.30
CA GLY A 32 2.93 -0.84 -4.42
C GLY A 32 2.60 -1.17 -2.96
N THR A 33 3.62 -1.55 -2.20
CA THR A 33 3.57 -1.68 -0.73
C THR A 33 4.85 -1.09 -0.13
N HIS A 34 5.07 -1.24 1.19
CA HIS A 34 6.21 -0.82 2.02
C HIS A 34 6.00 0.46 2.85
N THR A 35 5.45 1.53 2.28
CA THR A 35 5.48 2.85 2.95
C THR A 35 4.43 3.02 4.05
N HIS A 36 3.51 2.04 4.17
CA HIS A 36 2.43 1.96 5.17
C HIS A 36 1.37 3.07 5.10
N VAL A 37 1.49 4.02 4.18
CA VAL A 37 0.51 5.10 3.95
C VAL A 37 -0.15 4.88 2.59
N GLN A 38 -1.46 4.61 2.60
CA GLN A 38 -2.21 4.41 1.36
C GLN A 38 -2.20 5.69 0.51
N THR A 39 -1.84 5.58 -0.76
CA THR A 39 -1.85 6.70 -1.71
C THR A 39 -3.24 6.85 -2.36
N ALA A 40 -3.51 8.01 -2.97
CA ALA A 40 -4.79 8.29 -3.66
C ALA A 40 -4.62 8.41 -5.19
N ASP A 41 -3.69 7.64 -5.75
CA ASP A 41 -3.31 7.66 -7.16
C ASP A 41 -3.75 6.41 -7.93
N GLU A 42 -4.74 5.69 -7.39
CA GLU A 42 -5.30 4.50 -7.99
C GLU A 42 -5.91 4.81 -9.36
N ARG A 43 -5.56 4.01 -10.36
CA ARG A 43 -6.07 4.18 -11.73
C ARG A 43 -6.01 2.88 -12.51
N VAL A 44 -6.81 2.82 -13.56
CA VAL A 44 -6.62 1.86 -14.66
C VAL A 44 -6.09 2.64 -15.85
N SER A 45 -4.98 2.19 -16.43
CA SER A 45 -4.40 2.80 -17.62
C SER A 45 -5.26 2.57 -18.87
N SER A 46 -4.99 3.31 -19.95
CA SER A 46 -5.62 3.07 -21.25
C SER A 46 -5.28 1.69 -21.84
N LEU A 47 -4.18 1.07 -21.41
CA LEU A 47 -3.79 -0.28 -21.87
C LEU A 47 -4.35 -1.40 -20.99
N GLY A 48 -5.01 -1.06 -19.86
CA GLY A 48 -5.74 -1.99 -19.02
C GLY A 48 -4.98 -2.49 -17.79
N THR A 49 -3.91 -1.82 -17.36
CA THR A 49 -3.20 -2.15 -16.12
C THR A 49 -3.74 -1.30 -14.97
N ALA A 50 -4.20 -1.94 -13.89
CA ALA A 50 -4.52 -1.27 -12.64
C ALA A 50 -3.25 -0.92 -11.87
N TYR A 51 -3.23 0.24 -11.23
CA TYR A 51 -2.07 0.73 -10.50
C TYR A 51 -2.45 1.51 -9.25
N ILE A 52 -1.64 1.40 -8.19
CA ILE A 52 -1.59 2.29 -7.03
C ILE A 52 -0.14 2.34 -6.49
N SER A 53 0.34 3.51 -6.05
CA SER A 53 1.70 3.65 -5.50
C SER A 53 1.88 2.96 -4.15
N ASP A 54 0.89 2.97 -3.27
CA ASP A 54 0.95 2.17 -2.05
C ASP A 54 -0.45 1.78 -1.57
N VAL A 55 -0.67 0.50 -1.33
CA VAL A 55 -1.92 -0.01 -0.75
C VAL A 55 -2.09 0.48 0.69
N GLY A 56 -1.00 0.80 1.40
CA GLY A 56 -0.99 1.16 2.81
C GLY A 56 -0.91 -0.05 3.73
N MET A 57 -1.03 0.20 5.04
CA MET A 57 -0.88 -0.82 6.08
C MET A 57 -2.22 -1.33 6.62
N CYS A 58 -2.26 -2.58 7.08
CA CYS A 58 -3.26 -3.07 8.03
C CYS A 58 -2.64 -3.15 9.42
N GLY A 59 -3.02 -2.27 10.35
CA GLY A 59 -2.39 -2.19 11.68
C GLY A 59 -3.00 -1.13 12.58
N ILE A 60 -2.44 -0.93 13.78
CA ILE A 60 -2.95 0.03 14.77
C ILE A 60 -3.03 1.43 14.16
N LYS A 61 -4.22 2.02 14.20
CA LYS A 61 -4.55 3.28 13.51
C LYS A 61 -3.72 4.44 14.02
N ASN A 62 -3.57 4.55 15.35
CA ASN A 62 -2.86 5.65 16.01
C ASN A 62 -1.43 5.22 16.33
N SER A 63 -0.62 5.05 15.28
CA SER A 63 0.78 4.64 15.36
C SER A 63 1.65 5.41 14.38
N VAL A 64 2.97 5.32 14.52
CA VAL A 64 3.93 5.81 13.52
C VAL A 64 4.41 4.63 12.69
N ILE A 65 3.77 4.41 11.54
CA ILE A 65 4.15 3.33 10.60
C ILE A 65 4.07 1.94 11.29
N GLY A 66 3.18 1.78 12.28
CA GLY A 66 3.02 0.55 13.06
C GLY A 66 3.82 0.48 14.36
N LEU A 67 4.68 1.48 14.62
CA LEU A 67 5.43 1.59 15.88
C LEU A 67 4.70 2.44 16.91
N ASP A 68 5.01 2.15 18.18
CA ASP A 68 4.64 3.00 19.31
C ASP A 68 5.12 4.44 19.07
N THR A 69 4.20 5.38 19.27
CA THR A 69 4.40 6.79 18.94
C THR A 69 5.51 7.42 19.77
N GLU A 70 5.65 7.10 21.05
CA GLU A 70 6.70 7.66 21.90
C GLU A 70 8.08 7.17 21.48
N VAL A 71 8.19 5.87 21.18
CA VAL A 71 9.43 5.27 20.67
C VAL A 71 9.84 5.90 19.34
N ALA A 72 8.91 6.09 18.42
CA ALA A 72 9.19 6.73 17.14
C ALA A 72 9.61 8.21 17.31
N LEU A 73 8.91 8.98 18.16
CA LEU A 73 9.22 10.39 18.38
C LEU A 73 10.59 10.59 19.04
N ASN A 74 10.94 9.78 20.05
CA ASN A 74 12.23 9.90 20.72
C ASN A 74 13.42 9.60 19.79
N ARG A 75 13.25 8.74 18.78
CA ARG A 75 14.28 8.54 17.73
C ARG A 75 14.57 9.83 16.95
N PHE A 76 13.55 10.62 16.63
CA PHE A 76 13.72 11.87 15.88
C PHE A 76 14.17 13.04 16.75
N LEU A 77 13.63 13.16 17.97
CA LEU A 77 13.89 14.29 18.86
C LEU A 77 15.20 14.15 19.64
N ASN A 78 15.45 12.95 20.19
CA ASN A 78 16.58 12.71 21.10
C ASN A 78 17.73 11.95 20.44
N LYS A 79 17.54 11.48 19.19
CA LYS A 79 18.50 10.63 18.47
C LYS A 79 18.87 9.36 19.24
N GLU A 80 17.92 8.83 20.02
CA GLU A 80 18.13 7.60 20.76
C GLU A 80 18.05 6.39 19.83
N GLU A 81 19.21 5.76 19.59
CA GLU A 81 19.32 4.62 18.67
C GLU A 81 18.93 3.27 19.32
N ASN A 82 18.84 3.21 20.66
CA ASN A 82 18.67 1.97 21.42
C ASN A 82 17.25 1.72 21.96
N LEU A 83 16.23 2.45 21.48
CA LEU A 83 14.85 2.30 21.95
C LEU A 83 14.16 0.99 21.51
N GLY A 84 14.81 0.20 20.65
CA GLY A 84 14.21 -1.00 20.06
C GLY A 84 13.00 -0.67 19.17
N PHE A 85 12.28 -1.69 18.70
CA PHE A 85 11.06 -1.55 17.91
C PHE A 85 9.86 -2.00 18.74
N LYS A 86 9.31 -1.08 19.55
CA LYS A 86 8.04 -1.32 20.24
C LYS A 86 6.90 -1.17 19.23
N ILE A 87 6.16 -2.24 19.01
CA ILE A 87 4.97 -2.24 18.14
C ILE A 87 3.86 -1.47 18.86
N ALA A 88 3.08 -0.70 18.11
CA ALA A 88 1.93 -0.01 18.68
C ALA A 88 0.88 -1.02 19.19
N GLU A 89 0.25 -0.68 20.30
CA GLU A 89 -0.89 -1.39 20.88
C GLU A 89 -2.13 -0.48 20.81
N GLY A 90 -3.31 -1.08 20.81
CA GLY A 90 -4.59 -0.37 20.77
C GLY A 90 -5.73 -1.29 20.42
N ASP A 91 -6.94 -0.76 20.47
CA ASP A 91 -8.22 -1.42 20.18
C ASP A 91 -8.80 -1.04 18.80
N GLU A 92 -8.14 -0.15 18.07
CA GLU A 92 -8.55 0.32 16.75
C GLU A 92 -7.44 0.11 15.70
N ALA A 93 -7.73 -0.72 14.70
CA ALA A 93 -6.89 -0.91 13.52
C ALA A 93 -7.43 -0.13 12.33
N ARG A 94 -6.52 0.39 11.50
CA ARG A 94 -6.84 0.79 10.13
C ARG A 94 -6.53 -0.39 9.22
N VAL A 95 -7.50 -0.78 8.40
CA VAL A 95 -7.35 -1.80 7.36
C VAL A 95 -7.38 -1.10 6.02
N ASN A 96 -6.27 -1.19 5.28
CA ASN A 96 -6.18 -0.67 3.91
C ASN A 96 -6.16 -1.83 2.91
N ALA A 97 -6.90 -1.68 1.81
CA ALA A 97 -6.93 -2.66 0.73
C ALA A 97 -7.25 -1.98 -0.61
N VAL A 98 -7.15 -2.74 -1.69
CA VAL A 98 -7.68 -2.36 -3.00
C VAL A 98 -8.54 -3.49 -3.56
N LEU A 99 -9.67 -3.11 -4.17
CA LEU A 99 -10.50 -4.00 -4.96
C LEU A 99 -10.19 -3.75 -6.44
N ILE A 100 -9.81 -4.80 -7.16
CA ILE A 100 -9.49 -4.73 -8.59
C ILE A 100 -10.40 -5.70 -9.35
N GLU A 101 -11.10 -5.18 -10.36
CA GLU A 101 -11.93 -5.97 -11.27
C GLU A 101 -11.14 -6.24 -12.55
N VAL A 102 -10.89 -7.52 -12.87
CA VAL A 102 -10.14 -7.96 -14.06
C VAL A 102 -11.04 -8.81 -14.94
N ASP A 103 -11.01 -8.54 -16.25
CA ASP A 103 -11.70 -9.34 -17.25
C ASP A 103 -10.82 -10.51 -17.69
N GLU A 104 -11.31 -11.74 -17.48
CA GLU A 104 -10.55 -12.95 -17.77
C GLU A 104 -10.31 -13.18 -19.27
N SER A 105 -11.14 -12.58 -20.14
CA SER A 105 -11.04 -12.78 -21.59
C SER A 105 -9.83 -12.06 -22.20
N ASP A 106 -9.49 -10.88 -21.69
CA ASP A 106 -8.40 -10.03 -22.18
C ASP A 106 -7.31 -9.74 -21.12
N ALA A 107 -7.49 -10.22 -19.89
CA ALA A 107 -6.64 -9.98 -18.72
C ALA A 107 -6.48 -8.50 -18.35
N LYS A 108 -7.40 -7.62 -18.80
CA LYS A 108 -7.35 -6.19 -18.50
C LYS A 108 -8.17 -5.86 -17.27
N SER A 109 -7.63 -5.00 -16.43
CA SER A 109 -8.38 -4.38 -15.35
C SER A 109 -9.42 -3.42 -15.91
N LYS A 110 -10.62 -3.44 -15.33
CA LYS A 110 -11.72 -2.52 -15.66
C LYS A 110 -11.92 -1.47 -14.57
N LYS A 111 -11.53 -1.80 -13.33
CA LYS A 111 -11.73 -0.94 -12.17
C LYS A 111 -10.69 -1.22 -11.11
N ILE A 112 -10.31 -0.17 -10.39
CA ILE A 112 -9.62 -0.24 -9.11
C ILE A 112 -10.32 0.72 -8.14
N ILE A 113 -10.52 0.29 -6.90
CA ILE A 113 -11.09 1.09 -5.82
C ILE A 113 -10.23 0.89 -4.59
N ARG A 114 -9.86 1.98 -3.92
CA ARG A 114 -9.25 1.91 -2.59
C ARG A 114 -10.29 1.66 -1.52
N LEU A 115 -9.93 0.84 -0.56
CA LEU A 115 -10.68 0.58 0.65
C LEU A 115 -9.81 0.99 1.85
N GLN A 116 -10.40 1.72 2.78
CA GLN A 116 -9.76 2.11 4.03
C GLN A 116 -10.83 2.13 5.12
N GLU A 117 -10.75 1.16 6.03
CA GLU A 117 -11.73 0.99 7.11
C GLU A 117 -11.06 1.09 8.48
N SER A 118 -11.79 1.60 9.45
CA SER A 118 -11.40 1.51 10.87
C SER A 118 -12.13 0.34 11.51
N VAL A 119 -11.39 -0.57 12.14
CA VAL A 119 -11.91 -1.78 12.78
C VAL A 119 -11.61 -1.72 14.26
N LEU A 120 -12.66 -1.70 15.08
CA LEU A 120 -12.56 -1.83 16.53
C LEU A 120 -12.54 -3.31 16.90
N PHE A 121 -11.68 -3.69 17.84
CA PHE A 121 -11.61 -5.04 18.38
C PHE A 121 -11.42 -5.00 19.90
N SER A 122 -12.06 -5.95 20.58
CA SER A 122 -12.17 -6.06 22.04
C SER A 122 -11.31 -7.19 22.60
#